data_AF-A0A1B9MG97-F1
#
_entry.id   AF-A0A1B9MG97-F1
#
_cell.length_a   1.000
_cell.length_b   1.000
_cell.length_c   1.000
_cell.angle_alpha   90.00
_cell.angle_beta   90.00
_cell.angle_gamma   90.00
#
_symmetry.space_group_name_H-M   'P 1'
#
loop_
_entity.id
_entity.type
_entity.pdbx_description
1 polymer ?
#
loop_
_entity_poly.entity_id
_entity_poly.type
_entity_poly.pdbx_seq_one_letter_code
_entity_poly.pdbx_strand_id
1 'polypeptide(L)' 'MNGYELKIWRRGFGWCQEIAAEQLNVTTRTYQNYEKSESVPYIVILATQALSLKMRYNEMQNKPKKEILRILKITLEK' A
#
# COMPACT_ATOMS: atom_id res chain seq x y z
N MET A 1 -1.08 -5.93 10.78
CA MET A 1 -0.68 -6.42 9.46
C MET A 1 0.46 -7.42 9.64
N ASN A 2 0.29 -8.66 9.19
CA ASN A 2 1.35 -9.67 9.14
C ASN A 2 2.07 -9.65 7.78
N GLY A 3 3.14 -10.45 7.63
CA GLY A 3 3.92 -10.50 6.38
C GLY A 3 3.12 -10.98 5.17
N TYR A 4 2.13 -11.85 5.37
CA TYR A 4 1.24 -12.31 4.31
C TYR A 4 0.32 -11.20 3.79
N GLU A 5 -0.25 -10.40 4.68
CA GLU A 5 -1.06 -9.22 4.32
C GLU A 5 -0.22 -8.16 3.59
N LEU A 6 1.04 -7.95 4.01
CA LEU A 6 1.97 -7.06 3.30
C LEU A 6 2.25 -7.55 1.86
N LYS A 7 2.37 -8.86 1.67
CA LYS A 7 2.53 -9.47 0.34
C LYS A 7 1.29 -9.28 -0.53
N ILE A 8 0.08 -9.41 0.03
CA ILE A 8 -1.17 -9.13 -0.68
C ILE A 8 -1.23 -7.66 -1.08
N TRP A 9 -0.93 -6.75 -0.15
CA TRP A 9 -0.92 -5.31 -0.38
C TRP A 9 -0.05 -4.94 -1.59
N ARG A 10 1.21 -5.38 -1.61
CA ARG A 10 2.14 -5.15 -2.72
C ARG A 10 1.61 -5.69 -4.05
N ARG A 11 1.08 -6.92 -4.05
CA ARG A 11 0.48 -7.53 -5.24
C ARG A 11 -0.75 -6.76 -5.73
N GLY A 12 -1.51 -6.15 -4.82
CA GLY A 12 -2.63 -5.26 -5.16
C GLY A 12 -2.20 -4.06 -6.01
N PHE A 13 -0.96 -3.60 -5.87
CA PHE A 13 -0.35 -2.56 -6.71
C PHE A 13 0.43 -3.11 -7.92
N GLY A 14 0.48 -4.43 -8.11
CA GLY A 14 1.25 -5.06 -9.19
C GLY A 14 2.77 -4.96 -9.04
N TRP A 15 3.29 -4.63 -7.85
CA TRP A 15 4.72 -4.40 -7.63
C TRP A 15 5.48 -5.70 -7.39
N CYS A 16 6.74 -5.77 -7.83
CA CYS A 16 7.72 -6.74 -7.35
C CYS A 16 8.30 -6.32 -5.98
N GLN A 17 9.06 -7.21 -5.34
CA GLN A 17 9.58 -6.95 -3.98
C GLN A 17 10.56 -5.75 -3.96
N GLU A 18 11.32 -5.58 -5.03
CA GLU A 18 12.28 -4.49 -5.22
C GLU A 18 11.58 -3.14 -5.27
N ILE A 19 10.53 -3.01 -6.09
CA ILE A 19 9.74 -1.78 -6.20
C ILE A 19 9.08 -1.45 -4.86
N ALA A 20 8.50 -2.44 -4.18
CA ALA A 20 7.86 -2.19 -2.88
C ALA A 20 8.87 -1.76 -1.79
N ALA A 21 10.07 -2.33 -1.82
CA ALA A 21 11.16 -1.92 -0.93
C ALA A 21 11.58 -0.48 -1.21
N GLU A 22 11.71 -0.10 -2.48
CA GLU A 22 12.00 1.27 -2.91
C GLU A 22 10.91 2.25 -2.44
N GLN A 23 9.63 1.92 -2.66
CA GLN A 23 8.51 2.78 -2.23
C GLN A 23 8.45 2.98 -0.71
N LEU A 24 8.88 1.98 0.07
CA LEU A 24 8.96 2.05 1.53
C LEU A 24 10.32 2.55 2.03
N ASN A 25 11.24 2.89 1.13
CA ASN A 25 12.60 3.33 1.42
C ASN A 25 13.37 2.38 2.36
N VAL A 26 13.29 1.07 2.06
CA VAL A 26 14.02 0.01 2.76
C VAL A 26 14.80 -0.84 1.75
N THR A 27 15.74 -1.63 2.24
CA THR A 27 16.42 -2.60 1.37
C THR A 27 15.48 -3.73 0.97
N THR A 28 15.69 -4.32 -0.21
CA THR A 28 14.92 -5.50 -0.67
C THR A 28 14.99 -6.65 0.34
N ARG A 29 16.14 -6.85 0.98
CA ARG A 29 16.31 -7.87 2.04
C ARG A 29 15.42 -7.59 3.24
N THR A 30 15.37 -6.34 3.69
CA THR A 30 14.50 -5.91 4.80
C THR A 30 13.04 -6.17 4.46
N TYR A 31 12.61 -5.81 3.24
CA TYR A 31 11.26 -6.06 2.78
C TYR A 31 10.90 -7.56 2.71
N GLN A 32 11.83 -8.39 2.21
CA GLN A 32 11.68 -9.86 2.19
C GLN A 32 11.53 -10.44 3.60
N ASN A 33 12.24 -9.89 4.59
CA ASN A 33 12.09 -10.29 5.99
C ASN A 33 10.71 -9.91 6.53
N TYR A 34 10.20 -8.73 6.19
CA TYR A 34 8.86 -8.32 6.59
C TYR A 34 7.78 -9.26 6.03
N GLU A 35 7.86 -9.67 4.76
CA GLU A 35 6.88 -10.60 4.16
C GLU A 35 6.88 -11.99 4.83
N LYS A 36 7.97 -12.37 5.51
CA LYS A 36 8.10 -13.65 6.24
C LYS A 36 7.79 -13.54 7.73
N SER A 37 7.64 -12.32 8.26
CA SER A 37 7.40 -12.09 9.67
C SER A 37 5.94 -12.32 10.04
N GLU A 38 5.71 -12.89 11.23
CA GLU A 38 4.37 -12.97 11.82
C GLU A 38 3.77 -11.59 12.10
N SER A 39 4.62 -10.61 12.40
CA SER A 39 4.22 -9.22 12.64
C SER A 39 5.16 -8.24 11.94
N VAL A 40 4.57 -7.32 11.17
CA VAL A 40 5.31 -6.25 10.48
C VAL A 40 5.46 -5.06 11.43
N PRO A 41 6.62 -4.38 11.47
CA PRO A 41 6.81 -3.21 12.32
C PRO A 41 5.72 -2.15 12.10
N TYR A 42 5.19 -1.57 13.18
CA TYR A 42 4.05 -0.64 13.12
C TYR A 42 4.29 0.54 12.17
N ILE A 43 5.52 1.06 12.11
CA ILE A 43 5.89 2.15 11.20
C ILE A 43 5.71 1.76 9.71
N VAL A 44 5.96 0.51 9.36
CA VAL A 44 5.77 0.00 7.99
C VAL A 44 4.27 -0.12 7.69
N ILE A 45 3.46 -0.49 8.69
CA ILE A 45 2.00 -0.51 8.56
C ILE A 45 1.46 0.90 8.28
N LEU A 46 1.95 1.91 9.00
CA LEU A 46 1.56 3.30 8.74
C LEU A 46 2.04 3.77 7.36
N ALA A 47 3.26 3.41 6.96
CA ALA A 47 3.79 3.75 5.66
C ALA A 47 2.97 3.13 4.51
N THR A 48 2.53 1.88 4.65
CA THR A 48 1.71 1.22 3.61
C THR A 48 0.32 1.86 3.50
N GLN A 49 -0.28 2.26 4.62
CA GLN A 49 -1.54 3.02 4.65
C GLN A 49 -1.38 4.40 3.97
N ALA A 50 -0.37 5.16 4.37
CA ALA A 50 -0.08 6.47 3.81
C ALA A 50 0.19 6.40 2.30
N LEU A 51 0.97 5.41 1.85
CA LEU A 51 1.26 5.21 0.43
C LEU A 51 -0.01 4.83 -0.36
N SER A 52 -0.84 3.94 0.18
CA SER A 52 -2.10 3.55 -0.45
C SER A 52 -3.05 4.74 -0.63
N LEU A 53 -3.13 5.60 0.39
CA LEU A 53 -3.89 6.85 0.32
C LEU A 53 -3.33 7.81 -0.72
N LYS A 54 -2.00 7.97 -0.78
CA LYS A 54 -1.33 8.81 -1.79
C LYS A 54 -1.62 8.32 -3.21
N MET A 55 -1.56 7.00 -3.45
CA MET A 55 -1.84 6.44 -4.77
C MET A 55 -3.30 6.67 -5.19
N ARG A 56 -4.26 6.42 -4.29
CA ARG A 56 -5.67 6.75 -4.55
C ARG A 56 -5.92 8.23 -4.78
N TYR A 57 -5.25 9.08 -4.02
CA TYR A 57 -5.34 10.52 -4.21
C TYR A 57 -4.87 10.92 -5.61
N ASN A 58 -3.74 10.39 -6.07
CA ASN A 58 -3.25 10.61 -7.43
C ASN A 58 -4.22 10.12 -8.50
N GLU A 59 -4.87 8.97 -8.31
CA GLU A 59 -5.92 8.47 -9.22
C GLU A 59 -7.11 9.44 -9.31
N MET A 60 -7.41 10.18 -8.24
CA MET A 60 -8.53 11.13 -8.17
C MET A 60 -8.20 12.51 -8.76
N GLN A 61 -6.93 12.93 -8.80
CA GLN A 61 -6.56 14.32 -9.12
C GLN A 61 -7.05 14.83 -10.49
N ASN A 62 -7.33 13.93 -11.44
CA ASN A 62 -7.79 14.28 -12.79
C ASN A 62 -9.17 13.69 -13.14
N LYS A 63 -9.95 13.29 -12.13
CA LYS A 63 -11.25 12.64 -12.34
C LYS A 63 -12.43 13.60 -12.15
N PRO A 64 -13.55 13.40 -12.86
CA PRO A 64 -14.77 14.15 -12.62
C PRO A 64 -15.27 13.96 -11.17
N LYS A 65 -15.91 14.99 -10.60
CA LYS A 65 -16.47 14.94 -9.22
C LYS A 65 -17.34 13.71 -8.95
N LYS A 66 -18.11 13.25 -9.94
CA LYS A 66 -18.95 12.04 -9.84
C LYS A 66 -18.12 10.76 -9.64
N GLU A 67 -16.99 10.64 -10.33
CA GLU A 67 -16.07 9.50 -10.16
C GLU A 67 -15.33 9.55 -8.82
N ILE A 68 -14.90 10.74 -8.40
CA ILE A 68 -14.26 10.95 -7.10
C ILE A 68 -15.19 10.50 -5.95
N LEU A 69 -16.47 10.90 -6.00
CA LEU A 69 -17.47 10.46 -5.02
C LEU A 69 -17.64 8.94 -4.99
N ARG A 70 -17.57 8.27 -6.14
CA ARG A 70 -17.63 6.81 -6.23
C ARG A 70 -16.41 6.16 -5.57
N ILE A 71 -15.21 6.68 -5.83
CA ILE A 71 -13.95 6.18 -5.26
C ILE A 71 -13.94 6.35 -3.73
N LEU A 72 -14.42 7.51 -3.23
CA LEU A 72 -14.48 7.79 -1.80
C LEU A 72 -15.48 6.88 -1.07
N LYS A 73 -16.67 6.64 -1.65
CA LYS A 73 -17.64 5.69 -1.08
C LYS A 73 -17.05 4.29 -0.92
N ILE A 74 -16.40 3.77 -1.97
CA ILE A 74 -15.72 2.46 -1.93
C ILE A 74 -14.61 2.41 -0.86
N THR A 75 -13.95 3.53 -0.61
CA THR A 75 -12.84 3.62 0.34
C THR A 75 -13.32 3.71 1.80
N LEU A 76 -14.48 4.31 2.06
CA LEU A 76 -15.05 4.53 3.40
C LEU A 76 -16.00 3.41 3.87
N GLU A 77 -16.56 2.63 2.94
CA GLU A 77 -17.46 1.50 3.24
C GLU A 77 -16.71 0.19 3.56
N LYS A 78 -15.37 0.22 3.62
CA LYS A 78 -14.50 -0.89 4.06
C LYS A 78 -13.90 -0.60 5.42
#